data_AF-A0A2N3F561-F1
#
_entry.id   AF-A0A2N3F561-F1
#
_cell.length_a   1.000
_cell.length_b   1.000
_cell.length_c   1.000
_cell.angle_alpha   90.00
_cell.angle_beta   90.00
_cell.angle_gamma   90.00
#
_symmetry.space_group_name_H-M   'P 1'
#
loop_
_entity.id
_entity.type
_entity.pdbx_description
1 polymer ?
#
loop_
_entity_poly.entity_id
_entity_poly.type
_entity_poly.pdbx_seq_one_letter_code
_entity_poly.pdbx_strand_id
1 'polypeptide(L)'
;MKDKGTTLNPRSSEPDKGKTFSRREFVTSIGGVGIGAVLGGMFVSSIALPDKVFAVPASGGYLLVDTKKCAGCTSCMMACSLTHHGETNMSLSRIQITQDPWGKFPNDIQMAQCRQCPYPACVAACPTGAMHADPKTGVRTVDEDKCIGCEKCVNACPFTPSRALWNFEEKHAEKCDLCEGAKFWDEVGGPDGKRACEEVCPMGAIKFTKEIPVQSEDGYETDLRTGTVWDSLGFGGAPQSGGHLG
;
A
#
# COMPACT_ATOMS: atom_id res chain seq x y z
N MET A 1 64.91 17.63 -24.64
CA MET A 1 64.98 16.14 -24.67
C MET A 1 63.79 15.62 -25.46
N LYS A 2 64.08 15.14 -26.69
CA LYS A 2 63.37 14.20 -27.58
C LYS A 2 61.86 14.45 -27.88
N ASP A 3 61.46 14.94 -29.05
CA ASP A 3 61.38 14.29 -30.41
C ASP A 3 60.45 13.06 -30.42
N LYS A 4 59.49 12.82 -31.34
CA LYS A 4 59.12 13.29 -32.69
C LYS A 4 57.79 12.63 -33.10
N GLY A 5 57.04 13.18 -34.07
CA GLY A 5 56.05 12.39 -34.85
C GLY A 5 54.95 13.18 -35.55
N THR A 6 55.12 13.40 -36.85
CA THR A 6 54.34 14.28 -37.75
C THR A 6 53.28 13.52 -38.57
N THR A 7 52.26 14.25 -39.06
CA THR A 7 51.26 13.98 -40.15
C THR A 7 50.12 12.98 -39.82
N LEU A 8 48.83 13.22 -40.13
CA LEU A 8 48.17 13.43 -41.43
C LEU A 8 46.75 14.09 -41.33
N ASN A 9 46.27 14.63 -42.45
CA ASN A 9 44.94 15.24 -42.80
C ASN A 9 43.93 14.13 -43.28
N PRO A 10 42.68 14.34 -43.82
CA PRO A 10 41.57 15.33 -43.68
C PRO A 10 40.15 14.66 -43.50
N ARG A 11 39.06 15.45 -43.60
CA ARG A 11 37.58 15.16 -43.67
C ARG A 11 36.86 15.10 -42.31
N SER A 12 35.66 15.64 -42.08
CA SER A 12 34.62 16.27 -42.92
C SER A 12 33.62 17.00 -42.01
N SER A 13 32.97 18.04 -42.55
CA SER A 13 31.80 18.75 -42.03
C SER A 13 30.54 17.87 -41.89
N GLU A 14 29.73 18.05 -40.84
CA GLU A 14 28.28 18.37 -40.87
C GLU A 14 27.61 18.33 -39.47
N PRO A 15 26.44 18.99 -39.27
CA PRO A 15 25.81 19.27 -37.98
C PRO A 15 24.63 18.33 -37.65
N ASP A 16 24.28 18.13 -36.38
CA ASP A 16 22.97 17.57 -35.98
C ASP A 16 22.09 18.64 -35.33
N LYS A 17 20.96 18.93 -35.98
CA LYS A 17 19.92 19.86 -35.54
C LYS A 17 18.72 19.04 -35.04
N GLY A 18 18.59 18.91 -33.73
CA GLY A 18 17.35 18.42 -33.11
C GLY A 18 16.21 19.42 -33.30
N LYS A 19 15.14 19.00 -33.99
CA LYS A 19 13.94 19.81 -34.28
C LYS A 19 13.12 20.03 -33.01
N THR A 20 12.83 21.29 -32.69
CA THR A 20 11.81 21.69 -31.70
C THR A 20 10.45 21.78 -32.38
N PHE A 21 9.49 20.95 -31.95
CA PHE A 21 8.13 20.97 -32.47
C PHE A 21 7.35 22.18 -31.95
N SER A 22 6.63 22.84 -32.85
CA SER A 22 5.78 23.99 -32.52
C SER A 22 4.42 23.56 -32.00
N ARG A 23 3.83 24.35 -31.09
CA ARG A 23 2.46 24.14 -30.56
C ARG A 23 1.39 24.00 -31.65
N ARG A 24 1.65 24.54 -32.86
CA ARG A 24 0.75 24.42 -34.02
C ARG A 24 0.80 23.02 -34.65
N GLU A 25 1.93 22.33 -34.61
CA GLU A 25 2.08 20.98 -35.16
C GLU A 25 1.38 19.92 -34.30
N PHE A 26 1.33 20.13 -32.98
CA PHE A 26 0.59 19.27 -32.03
C PHE A 26 -0.94 19.35 -32.20
N VAL A 27 -1.47 20.52 -32.57
CA VAL A 27 -2.93 20.67 -32.80
C VAL A 27 -3.34 19.97 -34.11
N THR A 28 -2.49 19.99 -35.14
CA THR A 28 -2.73 19.22 -36.37
C THR A 28 -2.63 17.70 -36.18
N SER A 29 -1.83 17.20 -35.22
CA SER A 29 -1.77 15.75 -34.96
C SER A 29 -3.01 15.22 -34.23
N ILE A 30 -3.72 16.06 -33.46
CA ILE A 30 -4.98 15.70 -32.80
C ILE A 30 -6.18 15.96 -33.74
N GLY A 31 -6.13 16.99 -34.58
CA GLY A 31 -7.21 17.37 -35.50
C GLY A 31 -7.51 16.37 -36.62
N GLY A 32 -6.60 15.44 -36.92
CA GLY A 32 -6.79 14.41 -37.96
C GLY A 32 -7.54 13.15 -37.50
N VAL A 33 -7.81 13.00 -36.20
CA VAL A 33 -8.54 11.84 -35.64
C VAL A 33 -9.99 12.19 -35.27
N GLY A 34 -10.35 13.47 -35.30
CA GLY A 34 -11.72 13.93 -35.06
C GLY A 34 -12.57 13.87 -36.33
N ILE A 35 -13.76 13.26 -36.21
CA ILE A 35 -14.93 13.30 -37.13
C ILE A 35 -15.03 12.13 -38.14
N GLY A 36 -13.98 11.35 -38.39
CA GLY A 36 -14.03 10.22 -39.35
C GLY A 36 -14.46 8.84 -38.81
N ALA A 37 -14.62 8.68 -37.49
CA ALA A 37 -14.76 7.36 -36.84
C ALA A 37 -16.14 7.10 -36.23
N VAL A 38 -17.22 7.63 -36.80
CA VAL A 38 -18.59 7.42 -36.27
C VAL A 38 -19.52 6.64 -37.24
N LEU A 39 -19.12 6.36 -38.48
CA LEU A 39 -19.98 5.61 -39.41
C LEU A 39 -19.22 4.48 -40.10
N GLY A 40 -19.24 3.30 -39.48
CA GLY A 40 -18.74 2.06 -40.09
C GLY A 40 -18.15 1.14 -39.04
N GLY A 41 -19.01 0.33 -38.40
CA GLY A 41 -18.55 -0.74 -37.53
C GLY A 41 -17.69 -1.72 -38.32
N MET A 42 -16.40 -1.78 -38.00
CA MET A 42 -15.53 -2.94 -38.15
C MET A 42 -14.13 -2.56 -37.66
N PHE A 43 -13.56 -3.40 -36.78
CA PHE A 43 -12.17 -3.34 -36.29
C PHE A 43 -11.78 -2.09 -35.50
N VAL A 44 -12.14 -2.08 -34.21
CA VAL A 44 -11.22 -1.53 -33.21
C VAL A 44 -10.02 -2.47 -33.20
N SER A 45 -9.01 -2.16 -34.02
CA SER A 45 -7.69 -2.74 -33.89
C SER A 45 -7.28 -2.56 -32.43
N SER A 46 -7.02 -3.70 -31.80
CA SER A 46 -6.38 -3.89 -30.52
C SER A 46 -5.53 -2.68 -30.16
N ILE A 47 -6.03 -1.84 -29.26
CA ILE A 47 -5.15 -0.97 -28.48
C ILE A 47 -4.32 -1.94 -27.67
N ALA A 48 -3.12 -2.23 -28.16
CA ALA A 48 -2.08 -2.89 -27.39
C ALA A 48 -1.80 -1.96 -26.20
N LEU A 49 -2.44 -2.25 -25.07
CA LEU A 49 -2.01 -1.71 -23.79
C LEU A 49 -0.54 -2.13 -23.64
N PRO A 50 0.40 -1.20 -23.41
CA PRO A 50 1.81 -1.54 -23.30
C PRO A 50 1.99 -2.62 -22.22
N ASP A 51 2.90 -3.58 -22.47
CA ASP A 51 3.20 -4.80 -21.70
C ASP A 51 3.72 -4.58 -20.26
N LYS A 52 3.26 -3.54 -19.56
CA LYS A 52 3.64 -3.24 -18.16
C LYS A 52 2.46 -2.76 -17.30
N VAL A 53 1.23 -3.13 -17.65
CA VAL A 53 0.14 -3.05 -16.67
C VAL A 53 0.28 -4.25 -15.75
N PHE A 54 1.05 -4.08 -14.67
CA PHE A 54 1.10 -5.02 -13.55
C PHE A 54 -0.29 -5.04 -12.89
N ALA A 55 -1.17 -5.89 -13.40
CA ALA A 55 -2.52 -6.06 -12.87
C ALA A 55 -2.42 -6.85 -11.56
N VAL A 56 -2.30 -6.12 -10.44
CA VAL A 56 -2.36 -6.72 -9.11
C VAL A 56 -3.82 -7.03 -8.78
N PRO A 57 -4.15 -8.27 -8.39
CA PRO A 57 -5.50 -8.57 -7.92
C PRO A 57 -5.85 -7.75 -6.68
N ALA A 58 -7.14 -7.40 -6.54
CA ALA A 58 -7.64 -6.79 -5.32
C ALA A 58 -7.42 -7.72 -4.12
N SER A 59 -7.27 -7.15 -2.92
CA SER A 59 -7.17 -7.98 -1.71
C SER A 59 -8.49 -8.67 -1.47
N GLY A 60 -8.45 -9.93 -1.03
CA GLY A 60 -9.62 -10.63 -0.52
C GLY A 60 -10.17 -10.00 0.77
N GLY A 61 -9.41 -9.11 1.42
CA GLY A 61 -9.97 -8.30 2.50
C GLY A 61 -9.05 -7.22 3.07
N TYR A 62 -9.63 -6.47 4.01
CA TYR A 62 -9.08 -5.24 4.57
C TYR A 62 -9.43 -5.16 6.07
N LEU A 63 -8.51 -4.60 6.87
CA LEU A 63 -8.74 -4.31 8.29
C LEU A 63 -9.13 -2.84 8.47
N LEU A 64 -10.38 -2.62 8.86
CA LEU A 64 -10.89 -1.34 9.32
C LEU A 64 -10.47 -1.12 10.77
N VAL A 65 -10.03 0.09 11.08
CA VAL A 65 -9.65 0.47 12.44
C VAL A 65 -10.32 1.80 12.76
N ASP A 66 -11.14 1.81 13.80
CA ASP A 66 -11.71 3.02 14.36
C ASP A 66 -10.85 3.49 15.55
N THR A 67 -9.96 4.45 15.30
CA THR A 67 -9.07 5.00 16.32
C THR A 67 -9.84 5.75 17.42
N LYS A 68 -11.04 6.28 17.12
CA LYS A 68 -11.89 6.96 18.12
C LYS A 68 -12.52 5.98 19.11
N LYS A 69 -12.50 4.68 18.79
CA LYS A 69 -12.94 3.59 19.66
C LYS A 69 -11.78 2.81 20.29
N CYS A 70 -10.55 3.02 19.79
CA CYS A 70 -9.36 2.32 20.25
C CYS A 70 -8.89 2.87 21.61
N ALA A 71 -8.59 1.98 22.56
CA ALA A 71 -8.05 2.35 23.88
C ALA A 71 -6.52 2.20 23.98
N GLY A 72 -5.83 1.90 22.88
CA GLY A 72 -4.37 1.77 22.86
C GLY A 72 -3.81 0.58 23.69
N CYS A 73 -4.63 -0.39 24.07
CA CYS A 73 -4.24 -1.45 25.02
C CYS A 73 -3.21 -2.46 24.49
N THR A 74 -2.82 -2.41 23.21
CA THR A 74 -1.83 -3.28 22.55
C THR A 74 -2.13 -4.78 22.52
N SER A 75 -3.33 -5.22 22.94
CA SER A 75 -3.73 -6.64 22.89
C SER A 75 -3.65 -7.23 21.47
N CYS A 76 -4.03 -6.45 20.46
CA CYS A 76 -3.91 -6.83 19.07
C CYS A 76 -2.45 -7.03 18.63
N MET A 77 -1.52 -6.22 19.15
CA MET A 77 -0.10 -6.33 18.82
C MET A 77 0.50 -7.61 19.40
N MET A 78 0.20 -7.91 20.67
CA MET A 78 0.62 -9.14 21.34
C MET A 78 0.07 -10.38 20.63
N ALA A 79 -1.22 -10.39 20.28
CA ALA A 79 -1.82 -11.50 19.55
C ALA A 79 -1.17 -11.69 18.18
N CYS A 80 -0.88 -10.60 17.47
CA CYS A 80 -0.22 -10.67 16.16
C CYS A 80 1.17 -11.31 16.27
N SER A 81 2.04 -10.85 17.17
CA SER A 81 3.36 -11.47 17.33
C SER A 81 3.23 -12.91 17.82
N LEU A 82 2.32 -13.21 18.74
CA LEU A 82 2.15 -14.56 19.28
C LEU A 82 1.74 -15.56 18.19
N THR A 83 0.76 -15.20 17.35
CA THR A 83 0.27 -16.07 16.27
C THR A 83 1.27 -16.24 15.12
N HIS A 84 2.15 -15.26 14.88
CA HIS A 84 3.13 -15.32 13.80
C HIS A 84 4.51 -15.78 14.25
N HIS A 85 4.92 -15.54 15.49
CA HIS A 85 6.29 -15.78 15.98
C HIS A 85 6.35 -16.68 17.21
N GLY A 86 5.20 -17.00 17.84
CA GLY A 86 5.14 -17.90 18.99
C GLY A 86 5.55 -17.23 20.30
N GLU A 87 5.79 -15.92 20.26
CA GLU A 87 6.18 -15.11 21.41
C GLU A 87 5.47 -13.75 21.41
N THR A 88 5.34 -13.18 22.60
CA THR A 88 4.82 -11.83 22.80
C THR A 88 5.96 -10.82 22.64
N ASN A 89 6.05 -10.19 21.47
CA ASN A 89 7.10 -9.24 21.12
C ASN A 89 6.50 -8.12 20.26
N MET A 90 6.39 -6.92 20.84
CA MET A 90 5.75 -5.79 20.16
C MET A 90 6.48 -5.36 18.90
N SER A 91 7.81 -5.53 18.84
CA SER A 91 8.62 -5.18 17.68
C SER A 91 8.38 -6.10 16.48
N LEU A 92 8.02 -7.37 16.74
CA LEU A 92 7.66 -8.36 15.72
C LEU A 92 6.17 -8.33 15.34
N SER A 93 5.41 -7.41 15.93
CA SER A 93 4.00 -7.27 15.60
C SER A 93 3.83 -6.63 14.23
N ARG A 94 3.07 -7.29 13.36
CA ARG A 94 2.81 -6.82 11.98
C ARG A 94 1.81 -5.66 11.89
N ILE A 95 1.33 -5.19 13.04
CA ILE A 95 0.54 -3.98 13.26
C ILE A 95 1.18 -3.22 14.43
N GLN A 96 1.23 -1.90 14.37
CA GLN A 96 1.87 -1.11 15.43
C GLN A 96 0.89 -0.08 15.98
N ILE A 97 0.78 0.04 17.30
CA ILE A 97 0.05 1.13 17.95
C ILE A 97 1.07 2.13 18.48
N THR A 98 0.85 3.40 18.18
CA THR A 98 1.62 4.51 18.76
C THR A 98 0.65 5.41 19.51
N GLN A 99 1.03 5.75 20.74
CA GLN A 99 0.29 6.69 21.58
C GLN A 99 1.16 7.94 21.74
N ASP A 100 0.59 9.10 21.42
CA ASP A 100 1.18 10.39 21.70
C ASP A 100 0.60 10.91 23.03
N PRO A 101 1.36 10.87 24.13
CA PRO A 101 0.86 11.33 25.43
C PRO A 101 0.51 12.82 25.42
N TRP A 102 1.07 13.59 24.48
CA TRP A 102 0.81 15.04 24.33
C TRP A 102 -0.19 15.33 23.20
N GLY A 103 -0.62 14.30 22.48
CA GLY A 103 -1.68 14.38 21.50
C GLY A 103 -3.02 14.63 22.18
N LYS A 104 -3.92 15.32 21.48
CA LYS A 104 -5.31 15.43 21.90
C LYS A 104 -6.16 14.38 21.19
N PHE A 105 -7.12 13.82 21.90
CA PHE A 105 -8.16 13.02 21.28
C PHE A 105 -8.80 13.77 20.09
N PRO A 106 -9.04 13.09 18.95
CA PRO A 106 -8.83 11.66 18.68
C PRO A 106 -7.48 11.29 18.03
N ASN A 107 -6.52 12.21 18.00
CA ASN A 107 -5.26 12.05 17.27
C ASN A 107 -4.10 11.56 18.16
N ASP A 108 -4.38 11.32 19.43
CA ASP A 108 -3.47 10.80 20.47
C ASP A 108 -3.15 9.32 20.27
N ILE A 109 -3.99 8.57 19.55
CA ILE A 109 -3.77 7.15 19.25
C ILE A 109 -3.73 6.95 17.73
N GLN A 110 -2.65 6.34 17.26
CA GLN A 110 -2.50 5.90 15.88
C GLN A 110 -2.28 4.41 15.82
N MET A 111 -2.89 3.77 14.83
CA MET A 111 -2.63 2.36 14.52
C MET A 111 -2.09 2.25 13.10
N ALA A 112 -0.94 1.60 12.99
CA ALA A 112 -0.26 1.30 11.75
C ALA A 112 -0.59 -0.12 11.30
N GLN A 113 -1.80 -0.30 10.77
CA GLN A 113 -2.23 -1.52 10.08
C GLN A 113 -1.95 -1.42 8.58
N CYS A 114 -1.65 -2.56 7.95
CA CYS A 114 -1.50 -2.61 6.49
C CYS A 114 -2.84 -2.38 5.79
N ARG A 115 -2.84 -1.48 4.81
CA ARG A 115 -4.03 -1.11 4.03
C ARG A 115 -4.24 -1.97 2.77
N GLN A 116 -3.52 -3.09 2.62
CA GLN A 116 -3.69 -4.04 1.50
C GLN A 116 -3.94 -3.35 0.14
N CYS A 117 -3.11 -2.35 -0.20
CA CYS A 117 -3.46 -1.33 -1.20
C CYS A 117 -3.69 -1.93 -2.59
N PRO A 118 -4.69 -1.45 -3.37
CA PRO A 118 -4.93 -1.92 -4.75
C PRO A 118 -3.72 -1.67 -5.67
N TYR A 119 -2.98 -0.59 -5.43
CA TYR A 119 -1.72 -0.27 -6.10
C TYR A 119 -0.57 -0.31 -5.07
N PRO A 120 -0.05 -1.50 -4.72
CA PRO A 120 0.91 -1.65 -3.63
C PRO A 120 2.31 -1.21 -4.04
N ALA A 121 2.69 0.03 -3.66
CA ALA A 121 4.03 0.56 -3.87
C ALA A 121 5.14 -0.33 -3.27
N CYS A 122 4.86 -1.01 -2.14
CA CYS A 122 5.78 -1.95 -1.53
C CYS A 122 6.09 -3.18 -2.41
N VAL A 123 5.11 -3.69 -3.15
CA VAL A 123 5.27 -4.80 -4.12
C VAL A 123 6.07 -4.30 -5.32
N ALA A 124 5.70 -3.14 -5.88
CA ALA A 124 6.37 -2.56 -7.03
C ALA A 124 7.85 -2.23 -6.76
N ALA A 125 8.20 -1.89 -5.53
CA ALA A 125 9.57 -1.58 -5.13
C ALA A 125 10.46 -2.81 -4.87
N CYS A 126 9.87 -4.02 -4.76
CA CYS A 126 10.61 -5.21 -4.40
C CYS A 126 11.36 -5.79 -5.62
N PRO A 127 12.71 -5.83 -5.60
CA PRO A 127 13.48 -6.27 -6.76
C PRO A 127 13.49 -7.80 -6.96
N THR A 128 13.21 -8.57 -5.91
CA THR A 128 13.27 -10.05 -5.93
C THR A 128 11.91 -10.70 -6.07
N GLY A 129 10.82 -9.92 -6.01
CA GLY A 129 9.46 -10.46 -5.94
C GLY A 129 9.09 -11.08 -4.58
N ALA A 130 9.90 -10.87 -3.53
CA ALA A 130 9.58 -11.31 -2.17
C ALA A 130 8.27 -10.69 -1.68
N MET A 131 8.11 -9.37 -1.81
CA MET A 131 6.84 -8.68 -1.56
C MET A 131 5.94 -8.87 -2.78
N HIS A 132 4.83 -9.57 -2.62
CA HIS A 132 3.92 -9.91 -3.73
C HIS A 132 2.46 -9.91 -3.28
N ALA A 133 1.53 -10.05 -4.23
CA ALA A 133 0.14 -10.39 -3.93
C ALA A 133 -0.02 -11.91 -4.09
N ASP A 134 -0.62 -12.56 -3.09
CA ASP A 134 -0.95 -13.98 -3.17
C ASP A 134 -1.89 -14.22 -4.38
N PRO A 135 -1.61 -15.21 -5.23
CA PRO A 135 -2.37 -15.42 -6.46
C PRO A 135 -3.81 -15.93 -6.21
N LYS A 136 -4.11 -16.50 -5.03
CA LYS A 136 -5.43 -17.04 -4.70
C LYS A 136 -6.27 -15.99 -3.98
N THR A 137 -5.70 -15.33 -2.98
CA THR A 137 -6.43 -14.43 -2.08
C THR A 137 -6.22 -12.96 -2.41
N GLY A 138 -5.21 -12.64 -3.23
CA GLY A 138 -4.80 -11.28 -3.52
C GLY A 138 -4.14 -10.57 -2.33
N VAL A 139 -4.05 -11.19 -1.15
CA VAL A 139 -3.46 -10.57 0.03
C VAL A 139 -2.01 -10.25 -0.24
N ARG A 140 -1.55 -9.07 0.17
CA ARG A 140 -0.14 -8.72 0.01
C ARG A 140 0.57 -9.62 1.01
N THR A 141 1.64 -10.29 0.64
CA THR A 141 2.44 -11.21 1.48
C THR A 141 3.93 -10.97 1.27
N VAL A 142 4.77 -11.54 2.14
CA VAL A 142 6.22 -11.56 1.95
C VAL A 142 6.67 -13.02 1.89
N ASP A 143 7.38 -13.37 0.83
CA ASP A 143 8.15 -14.60 0.73
C ASP A 143 9.53 -14.34 1.35
N GLU A 144 9.76 -14.91 2.54
CA GLU A 144 10.94 -14.68 3.35
C GLU A 144 12.21 -15.24 2.67
N ASP A 145 12.10 -16.37 1.97
CA ASP A 145 13.22 -17.02 1.27
C ASP A 145 13.74 -16.18 0.09
N LYS A 146 12.87 -15.39 -0.54
CA LYS A 146 13.25 -14.46 -1.62
C LYS A 146 13.72 -13.10 -1.11
N CYS A 147 13.58 -12.81 0.18
CA CYS A 147 13.85 -11.50 0.74
C CYS A 147 15.34 -11.29 0.98
N ILE A 148 15.95 -10.35 0.24
CA ILE A 148 17.39 -10.05 0.36
C ILE A 148 17.70 -8.94 1.38
N GLY A 149 16.72 -8.55 2.20
CA GLY A 149 16.94 -7.55 3.24
C GLY A 149 17.17 -6.11 2.77
N CYS A 150 16.80 -5.75 1.55
CA CYS A 150 17.11 -4.42 0.98
C CYS A 150 16.22 -3.27 1.48
N GLU A 151 15.18 -3.55 2.29
CA GLU A 151 14.24 -2.59 2.90
C GLU A 151 13.53 -1.62 1.94
N LYS A 152 13.64 -1.80 0.62
CA LYS A 152 12.97 -0.95 -0.38
C LYS A 152 11.45 -0.92 -0.20
N CYS A 153 10.86 -2.03 0.22
CA CYS A 153 9.43 -2.14 0.48
C CYS A 153 8.97 -1.35 1.72
N VAL A 154 9.81 -1.27 2.76
CA VAL A 154 9.61 -0.43 3.94
C VAL A 154 9.61 1.04 3.53
N ASN A 155 10.63 1.47 2.78
CA ASN A 155 10.77 2.85 2.32
C ASN A 155 9.73 3.27 1.27
N ALA A 156 9.19 2.32 0.51
CA ALA A 156 8.19 2.59 -0.53
C ALA A 156 6.76 2.67 0.01
N CYS A 157 6.50 2.30 1.26
CA CYS A 157 5.17 2.44 1.82
C CYS A 157 4.81 3.94 1.92
N PRO A 158 3.71 4.40 1.31
CA PRO A 158 3.37 5.83 1.30
C PRO A 158 2.87 6.34 2.65
N PHE A 159 2.58 5.44 3.59
CA PHE A 159 2.02 5.79 4.89
C PHE A 159 3.13 5.95 5.92
N THR A 160 2.95 6.92 6.82
CA THR A 160 3.84 7.11 7.97
C THR A 160 3.08 6.74 9.25
N PRO A 161 3.64 5.87 10.13
CA PRO A 161 4.79 5.01 9.86
C PRO A 161 4.49 3.97 8.77
N SER A 162 5.53 3.36 8.19
CA SER A 162 5.39 2.34 7.14
C SER A 162 4.58 1.13 7.64
N ARG A 163 3.82 0.50 6.73
CA ARG A 163 3.09 -0.75 7.00
C ARG A 163 3.81 -2.01 6.50
N ALA A 164 4.93 -1.82 5.81
CA ALA A 164 5.96 -2.83 5.65
C ALA A 164 7.01 -2.60 6.74
N LEU A 165 7.26 -3.62 7.54
CA LEU A 165 8.14 -3.58 8.70
C LEU A 165 9.42 -4.35 8.40
N TRP A 166 10.45 -4.05 9.18
CA TRP A 166 11.72 -4.77 9.12
C TRP A 166 11.87 -5.63 10.38
N ASN A 167 11.96 -6.95 10.19
CA ASN A 167 12.30 -7.86 11.27
C ASN A 167 13.83 -7.81 11.47
N PHE A 168 14.24 -7.17 12.57
CA PHE A 168 15.67 -7.03 12.90
C PHE A 168 16.31 -8.34 13.38
N GLU A 169 15.53 -9.34 13.77
CA GLU A 169 16.00 -10.63 14.26
C GLU A 169 16.27 -11.58 13.09
N GLU A 170 15.26 -11.79 12.24
CA GLU A 170 15.32 -12.72 11.10
C GLU A 170 15.87 -12.06 9.81
N LYS A 171 16.11 -10.74 9.82
CA LYS A 171 16.70 -9.97 8.71
C LYS A 171 15.92 -10.04 7.39
N HIS A 172 14.60 -9.99 7.48
CA HIS A 172 13.73 -9.84 6.32
C HIS A 172 12.61 -8.84 6.60
N ALA A 173 11.98 -8.36 5.52
CA ALA A 173 10.76 -7.57 5.64
C ALA A 173 9.59 -8.44 6.09
N GLU A 174 8.67 -7.86 6.84
CA GLU A 174 7.39 -8.46 7.19
C GLU A 174 6.27 -7.43 7.09
N LYS A 175 5.02 -7.88 7.09
CA LYS A 175 3.83 -7.04 7.11
C LYS A 175 2.58 -7.87 7.29
N CYS A 176 1.52 -7.22 7.76
CA CYS A 176 0.22 -7.87 7.93
C CYS A 176 -0.19 -8.58 6.62
N ASP A 177 -0.50 -9.85 6.76
CA ASP A 177 -0.93 -10.82 5.76
C ASP A 177 -2.34 -11.34 6.08
N LEU A 178 -3.11 -10.57 6.86
CA LEU A 178 -4.43 -10.97 7.37
C LEU A 178 -4.43 -12.32 8.10
N CYS A 179 -3.31 -12.67 8.74
CA CYS A 179 -3.07 -13.93 9.43
C CYS A 179 -2.95 -15.17 8.51
N GLU A 180 -2.77 -15.02 7.19
CA GLU A 180 -2.55 -16.17 6.28
C GLU A 180 -1.31 -17.00 6.67
N GLY A 181 -0.23 -16.36 7.12
CA GLY A 181 1.00 -16.99 7.57
C GLY A 181 1.12 -17.08 9.10
N ALA A 182 0.02 -17.24 9.83
CA ALA A 182 0.02 -17.39 11.29
C ALA A 182 0.47 -18.81 11.72
N LYS A 183 1.78 -19.06 11.72
CA LYS A 183 2.39 -20.39 11.97
C LYS A 183 2.13 -20.97 13.38
N PHE A 184 1.80 -20.14 14.36
CA PHE A 184 1.59 -20.54 15.77
C PHE A 184 0.14 -20.38 16.21
N TRP A 185 -0.81 -20.54 15.29
CA TRP A 185 -2.23 -20.40 15.57
C TRP A 185 -3.03 -21.59 15.02
N ASP A 186 -3.91 -22.15 15.85
CA ASP A 186 -4.73 -23.33 15.50
C ASP A 186 -5.97 -22.99 14.66
N GLU A 187 -6.14 -21.73 14.27
CA GLU A 187 -7.26 -21.24 13.49
C GLU A 187 -6.83 -20.93 12.06
N VAL A 188 -7.76 -21.07 11.12
CA VAL A 188 -7.52 -20.68 9.72
C VAL A 188 -7.55 -19.15 9.63
N GLY A 189 -6.45 -18.55 9.16
CA GLY A 189 -6.34 -17.11 8.90
C GLY A 189 -6.80 -16.69 7.50
N GLY A 190 -6.53 -15.43 7.15
CA GLY A 190 -6.78 -14.88 5.81
C GLY A 190 -8.20 -14.32 5.61
N PRO A 191 -8.56 -14.01 4.34
CA PRO A 191 -9.84 -13.39 4.00
C PRO A 191 -11.08 -14.20 4.34
N ASP A 192 -10.98 -15.53 4.30
CA ASP A 192 -12.07 -16.46 4.61
C ASP A 192 -11.98 -17.02 6.03
N GLY A 193 -10.90 -16.69 6.75
CA GLY A 193 -10.62 -17.16 8.10
C GLY A 193 -10.92 -16.12 9.18
N LYS A 194 -10.15 -16.19 10.27
CA LYS A 194 -10.16 -15.23 11.37
C LYS A 194 -8.91 -14.34 11.35
N ARG A 195 -8.97 -13.18 12.00
CA ARG A 195 -7.79 -12.32 12.22
C ARG A 195 -7.58 -12.15 13.72
N ALA A 196 -6.43 -12.59 14.23
CA ALA A 196 -6.14 -12.56 15.67
C ALA A 196 -6.32 -11.17 16.29
N CYS A 197 -5.95 -10.11 15.56
CA CYS A 197 -6.12 -8.73 16.01
C CYS A 197 -7.57 -8.26 16.10
N GLU A 198 -8.47 -8.76 15.24
CA GLU A 198 -9.92 -8.50 15.30
C GLU A 198 -10.54 -9.26 16.48
N GLU A 199 -10.22 -10.54 16.61
CA GLU A 199 -10.78 -11.43 17.64
C GLU A 199 -10.45 -10.99 19.06
N VAL A 200 -9.22 -10.50 19.28
CA VAL A 200 -8.75 -10.13 20.62
C VAL A 200 -9.13 -8.70 21.02
N CYS A 201 -9.66 -7.87 20.10
CA CYS A 201 -9.85 -6.45 20.37
C CYS A 201 -10.99 -6.23 21.39
N PRO A 202 -10.71 -5.84 22.64
CA PRO A 202 -11.75 -5.73 23.66
C PRO A 202 -12.71 -4.57 23.37
N MET A 203 -12.25 -3.56 22.62
CA MET A 203 -13.04 -2.41 22.23
C MET A 203 -13.89 -2.66 20.99
N GLY A 204 -13.66 -3.75 20.24
CA GLY A 204 -14.22 -3.93 18.90
C GLY A 204 -13.91 -2.74 17.99
N ALA A 205 -12.69 -2.22 18.08
CA ALA A 205 -12.17 -1.09 17.30
C ALA A 205 -11.48 -1.54 16.00
N ILE A 206 -11.33 -2.85 15.80
CA ILE A 206 -10.79 -3.46 14.59
C ILE A 206 -11.90 -4.32 13.98
N LYS A 207 -12.13 -4.20 12.66
CA LYS A 207 -13.12 -4.99 11.94
C LYS A 207 -12.60 -5.41 10.58
N PHE A 208 -12.84 -6.65 10.18
CA PHE A 208 -12.55 -7.10 8.82
C PHE A 208 -13.69 -6.79 7.85
N THR A 209 -13.34 -6.45 6.61
CA THR A 209 -14.27 -6.38 5.49
C THR A 209 -13.65 -6.96 4.22
N LYS A 210 -14.49 -7.50 3.34
CA LYS A 210 -14.11 -7.90 1.97
C LYS A 210 -14.28 -6.77 0.96
N GLU A 211 -15.08 -5.77 1.30
CA GLU A 211 -15.31 -4.61 0.46
C GLU A 211 -14.11 -3.68 0.53
N ILE A 212 -13.71 -3.09 -0.60
CA ILE A 212 -12.60 -2.15 -0.64
C ILE A 212 -13.05 -0.86 0.06
N PRO A 213 -12.47 -0.52 1.24
CA PRO A 213 -12.87 0.69 1.95
C PRO A 213 -12.33 1.95 1.26
N VAL A 214 -13.04 3.06 1.46
CA VAL A 214 -12.57 4.39 1.06
C VAL A 214 -11.36 4.77 1.89
N GLN A 215 -10.27 5.12 1.22
CA GLN A 215 -9.02 5.55 1.86
C GLN A 215 -8.91 7.07 1.84
N SER A 216 -8.60 7.65 3.00
CA SER A 216 -8.09 9.02 3.13
C SER A 216 -6.59 8.98 3.49
N GLU A 217 -5.98 10.15 3.63
CA GLU A 217 -4.60 10.26 4.14
C GLU A 217 -4.48 9.62 5.54
N ASP A 218 -5.47 9.86 6.40
CA ASP A 218 -5.46 9.42 7.81
C ASP A 218 -5.76 7.92 7.99
N GLY A 219 -6.41 7.26 7.03
CA GLY A 219 -6.81 5.88 7.22
C GLY A 219 -7.89 5.40 6.27
N TYR A 220 -8.58 4.35 6.70
CA TYR A 220 -9.90 4.04 6.16
C TYR A 220 -10.92 4.88 6.90
N GLU A 221 -11.86 5.47 6.17
CA GLU A 221 -13.02 6.09 6.79
C GLU A 221 -13.93 4.98 7.33
N THR A 222 -13.90 4.80 8.65
CA THR A 222 -14.73 3.79 9.33
C THR A 222 -15.26 4.34 10.64
N ASP A 223 -16.50 3.97 10.96
CA ASP A 223 -17.12 4.23 12.26
C ASP A 223 -17.68 2.93 12.82
N LEU A 224 -17.05 2.43 13.88
CA LEU A 224 -17.43 1.22 14.59
C LEU A 224 -18.13 1.53 15.91
N ARG A 225 -18.42 2.80 16.21
CA ARG A 225 -19.04 3.29 17.46
C ARG A 225 -20.56 3.19 17.37
N THR A 226 -21.07 1.97 17.22
CA THR A 226 -22.50 1.71 17.12
C THR A 226 -23.18 1.72 18.49
N GLY A 227 -24.40 2.27 18.57
CA GLY A 227 -25.27 2.18 19.73
C GLY A 227 -25.56 3.51 20.43
N THR A 228 -26.64 3.52 21.20
CA THR A 228 -27.22 4.74 21.81
C THR A 228 -26.28 5.48 22.75
N VAL A 229 -25.32 4.78 23.36
CA VAL A 229 -24.34 5.40 24.26
C VAL A 229 -23.41 6.32 23.46
N TRP A 230 -22.85 5.85 22.34
CA TRP A 230 -21.97 6.67 21.51
C TRP A 230 -22.71 7.84 20.89
N ASP A 231 -23.95 7.63 20.44
CA ASP A 231 -24.83 8.70 19.97
C ASP A 231 -25.06 9.76 21.07
N SER A 232 -25.36 9.32 22.30
CA SER A 232 -25.61 10.22 23.44
C SER A 232 -24.39 11.05 23.83
N LEU A 233 -23.20 10.54 23.55
CA LEU A 233 -21.92 11.22 23.79
C LEU A 233 -21.48 12.10 22.60
N GLY A 234 -22.28 12.19 21.54
CA GLY A 234 -21.95 12.96 20.33
C GLY A 234 -20.89 12.28 19.45
N PHE A 235 -20.73 10.96 19.59
CA PHE A 235 -19.70 10.17 18.93
C PHE A 235 -20.24 9.08 18.00
N GLY A 236 -21.55 8.94 17.79
CA GLY A 236 -22.10 7.99 16.82
C GLY A 236 -22.38 8.60 15.45
N GLY A 237 -22.17 7.81 14.38
CA GLY A 237 -22.51 8.13 12.99
C GLY A 237 -21.35 8.67 12.13
N ALA A 238 -21.18 8.14 10.92
CA ALA A 238 -20.28 8.66 9.88
C ALA A 238 -21.05 9.40 8.77
N PRO A 239 -20.43 10.28 7.95
CA PRO A 239 -19.07 10.85 8.02
C PRO A 239 -19.12 12.37 8.32
N GLN A 240 -18.04 12.92 8.89
CA GLN A 240 -17.86 14.38 8.89
C GLN A 240 -17.47 14.81 7.47
N SER A 241 -18.48 15.18 6.67
CA SER A 241 -18.27 16.05 5.52
C SER A 241 -17.60 17.34 5.99
N GLY A 242 -16.52 17.72 5.30
CA GLY A 242 -15.60 18.79 5.66
C GLY A 242 -16.24 20.02 6.30
N GLY A 243 -15.71 20.38 7.46
CA GLY A 243 -15.88 21.69 8.08
C GLY A 243 -14.50 22.15 8.54
N HIS A 244 -13.80 22.86 7.67
CA HIS A 244 -12.75 23.79 8.10
C HIS A 244 -13.45 24.80 9.03
N LEU A 245 -13.17 24.74 10.32
CA LEU A 245 -13.51 25.81 11.26
C LEU A 245 -12.20 26.44 11.67
N GLY A 246 -12.04 27.70 11.24
CA GLY A 246 -10.95 28.58 11.62
C GLY A 246 -11.11 29.18 13.01
#